data_AF-A0AAU9JS43-F1
#
_entry.id   AF-A0AAU9JS43-F1
#
_cell.length_a   1.000
_cell.length_b   1.000
_cell.length_c   1.000
_cell.angle_alpha   90.00
_cell.angle_beta   90.00
_cell.angle_gamma   90.00
#
_symmetry.space_group_name_H-M   'P 1'
#
loop_
_entity.id
_entity.type
_entity.pdbx_description
1 polymer ?
#
loop_
_entity_poly.entity_id
_entity_poly.type
_entity_poly.pdbx_seq_one_letter_code
_entity_poly.pdbx_strand_id
1 'polypeptide(L)'
;MLLFLFIGVAAFPELSLKTEANLQSLNCQKYICGGTKPMNPNTCIYYGGEAYYLQECTNSPNLYCPAVFNLLNQTCTVPPSPTSQTAYPGEYCEDDSWCLYGTCKGGLCYGQEYGSNCQSHGECNKGLRCSNGKCVNQIAVNQTGCVNDYDCVNNAGCDINTCREYYSVANGDWVDMCENSQSQICGSGFCVYGLCQPAIKNSQKLPQTCYSNSDCVSHELASQGITLYTTCQCGYGRNALSYCTLFPGDDPFQDLMKIYKKWISSKDALNCNTARRWSTGCVKTMLGDNAAEEFDYYSYKVTYFPQVQKVDECALDIIFPAYSAEVSDRNSSGLWICIGMALYGALI
;
A
#
# COMPACT_ATOMS: atom_id res chain seq x y z
N MET A 1 14.58 -15.55 14.38
CA MET A 1 14.24 -15.17 13.00
C MET A 1 12.87 -14.48 13.09
N LEU A 2 12.86 -13.15 13.22
CA LEU A 2 11.63 -12.38 13.47
C LEU A 2 10.78 -12.36 12.20
N LEU A 3 9.59 -12.96 12.26
CA LEU A 3 8.51 -12.69 11.31
C LEU A 3 7.96 -11.31 11.65
N PHE A 4 8.21 -10.32 10.78
CA PHE A 4 7.43 -9.08 10.78
C PHE A 4 6.05 -9.42 10.21
N LEU A 5 5.07 -9.58 11.10
CA LEU A 5 3.66 -9.40 10.77
C LEU A 5 3.47 -7.90 10.47
N PHE A 6 3.45 -7.54 9.18
CA PHE A 6 2.99 -6.22 8.74
C PHE A 6 1.49 -6.13 9.01
N ILE A 7 1.14 -5.68 10.22
CA ILE A 7 -0.21 -5.23 10.56
C ILE A 7 -0.32 -3.78 10.10
N GLY A 8 -1.12 -3.53 9.07
CA GLY A 8 -1.88 -2.28 8.91
C GLY A 8 -1.11 -0.96 8.85
N VAL A 9 0.06 -0.91 8.22
CA VAL A 9 0.60 0.35 7.70
C VAL A 9 0.47 0.25 6.19
N ALA A 10 -0.29 1.17 5.57
CA ALA A 10 -0.15 1.39 4.13
C ALA A 10 1.25 1.97 3.92
N ALA A 11 2.24 1.07 3.88
CA ALA A 11 3.56 1.38 3.39
C ALA A 11 3.35 1.77 1.92
N PHE A 12 3.92 2.90 1.54
CA PHE A 12 4.00 3.27 0.14
C PHE A 12 4.55 2.08 -0.64
N PRO A 13 3.96 1.70 -1.79
CA PRO A 13 4.46 0.54 -2.52
C PRO A 13 5.94 0.76 -2.85
N GLU A 14 6.81 -0.07 -2.26
CA GLU A 14 8.24 0.05 -2.50
C GLU A 14 8.54 -0.33 -3.95
N LEU A 15 8.85 0.67 -4.78
CA LEU A 15 9.41 0.45 -6.11
C LEU A 15 10.86 -0.04 -5.95
N SER A 16 11.13 -1.23 -6.47
CA SER A 16 12.50 -1.73 -6.66
C SER A 16 12.97 -1.36 -8.06
N LEU A 17 13.41 -0.12 -8.24
CA LEU A 17 14.02 0.32 -9.49
C LEU A 17 15.51 -0.03 -9.51
N LYS A 18 15.95 -0.60 -10.63
CA LYS A 18 17.34 -1.04 -10.83
C LYS A 18 17.95 -0.35 -12.03
N THR A 19 19.23 -0.02 -11.92
CA THR A 19 20.06 0.52 -13.01
C THR A 19 20.71 -0.60 -13.84
N GLU A 20 20.63 -1.85 -13.37
CA GLU A 20 21.14 -3.04 -14.05
C GLU A 20 20.01 -4.04 -14.28
N ALA A 21 20.02 -4.68 -15.44
CA ALA A 21 19.10 -5.75 -15.75
C ALA A 21 19.47 -7.03 -14.98
N ASN A 22 18.50 -7.63 -14.27
CA ASN A 22 18.63 -9.02 -13.84
C ASN A 22 18.15 -9.95 -14.96
N LEU A 23 19.08 -10.73 -15.51
CA LEU A 23 18.84 -11.66 -16.62
C LEU A 23 18.37 -13.05 -16.16
N GLN A 24 18.20 -13.28 -14.86
CA GLN A 24 17.69 -14.56 -14.36
C GLN A 24 16.23 -14.73 -14.78
N SER A 25 15.95 -15.85 -15.46
CA SER A 25 14.60 -16.22 -15.87
C SER A 25 13.75 -16.59 -14.66
N LEU A 26 12.54 -16.03 -14.58
CA LEU A 26 11.57 -16.37 -13.54
C LEU A 26 10.86 -17.68 -13.90
N ASN A 27 10.78 -18.63 -12.96
CA ASN A 27 9.96 -19.83 -13.11
C ASN A 27 8.69 -19.71 -12.26
N CYS A 28 7.55 -19.52 -12.91
CA CYS A 28 6.28 -19.28 -12.23
C CYS A 28 5.45 -20.55 -12.08
N GLN A 29 4.75 -20.63 -10.96
CA GLN A 29 3.82 -21.72 -10.68
C GLN A 29 2.42 -21.35 -11.17
N LYS A 30 1.63 -22.37 -11.53
CA LYS A 30 0.21 -22.20 -11.85
C LYS A 30 -0.61 -22.18 -10.57
N TYR A 31 -1.70 -21.43 -10.57
CA TYR A 31 -2.67 -21.41 -9.49
C TYR A 31 -4.03 -21.81 -10.04
N ILE A 32 -4.64 -22.85 -9.47
CA ILE A 32 -5.82 -23.51 -10.03
C ILE A 32 -6.88 -23.68 -8.94
N CYS A 33 -8.03 -23.05 -9.13
CA CYS A 33 -9.22 -23.25 -8.32
C CYS A 33 -9.79 -24.67 -8.45
N GLY A 34 -10.08 -25.35 -7.32
CA GLY A 34 -10.92 -26.55 -7.29
C GLY A 34 -10.47 -27.69 -8.20
N GLY A 35 -9.17 -27.99 -8.24
CA GLY A 35 -8.60 -29.01 -9.13
C GLY A 35 -9.10 -30.43 -8.85
N THR A 36 -8.78 -31.36 -9.76
CA THR A 36 -9.15 -32.79 -9.67
C THR A 36 -8.43 -33.58 -8.58
N LYS A 37 -7.51 -32.95 -7.84
CA LYS A 37 -6.78 -33.61 -6.76
C LYS A 37 -7.60 -33.53 -5.46
N PRO A 38 -7.87 -34.65 -4.78
CA PRO A 38 -8.56 -34.61 -3.50
C PRO A 38 -7.69 -33.87 -2.49
N MET A 39 -8.12 -32.66 -2.13
CA MET A 39 -7.54 -31.88 -1.05
C MET A 39 -8.22 -32.25 0.26
N ASN A 40 -7.45 -32.26 1.36
CA ASN A 40 -8.06 -32.34 2.68
C ASN A 40 -9.01 -31.13 2.84
N PRO A 41 -10.23 -31.29 3.37
CA PRO A 41 -11.17 -30.18 3.55
C PRO A 41 -10.59 -28.97 4.30
N ASN A 42 -9.57 -29.17 5.15
CA ASN A 42 -8.91 -28.09 5.90
C ASN A 42 -7.68 -27.50 5.19
N THR A 43 -7.36 -27.93 3.98
CA THR A 43 -6.25 -27.41 3.17
C THR A 43 -6.79 -26.39 2.17
N CYS A 44 -6.26 -25.17 2.21
CA CYS A 44 -6.68 -24.10 1.29
C CYS A 44 -5.70 -23.89 0.13
N ILE A 45 -4.42 -24.23 0.31
CA ILE A 45 -3.41 -24.23 -0.75
C ILE A 45 -2.67 -25.56 -0.70
N TYR A 46 -2.64 -26.27 -1.82
CA TYR A 46 -1.90 -27.53 -1.96
C TYR A 46 -0.94 -27.47 -3.14
N TYR A 47 0.35 -27.72 -2.91
CA TYR A 47 1.33 -27.79 -3.98
C TYR A 47 1.41 -29.20 -4.56
N GLY A 48 0.99 -29.33 -5.81
CA GLY A 48 0.99 -30.60 -6.54
C GLY A 48 2.21 -30.83 -7.43
N GLY A 49 3.31 -30.09 -7.24
CA GLY A 49 4.57 -30.19 -8.00
C GLY A 49 4.71 -29.19 -9.15
N GLU A 50 3.65 -28.94 -9.92
CA GLU A 50 3.65 -27.98 -11.04
C GLU A 50 2.66 -26.82 -10.86
N ALA A 51 1.79 -26.95 -9.86
CA ALA A 51 0.71 -26.02 -9.61
C ALA A 51 0.34 -26.01 -8.12
N TYR A 52 -0.12 -24.85 -7.67
CA TYR A 52 -0.87 -24.68 -6.44
C TYR A 52 -2.36 -24.86 -6.75
N TYR A 53 -2.99 -25.75 -6.01
CA TYR A 53 -4.43 -25.97 -6.05
C TYR A 53 -5.06 -25.25 -4.87
N LEU A 54 -6.11 -24.49 -5.17
CA LEU A 54 -6.75 -23.58 -4.24
C LEU A 54 -8.15 -24.05 -3.90
N GLN A 55 -8.49 -23.97 -2.61
CA GLN A 55 -9.81 -24.26 -2.10
C GLN A 55 -10.17 -23.27 -0.99
N GLU A 56 -11.43 -22.84 -0.98
CA GLU A 56 -11.97 -21.97 0.06
C GLU A 56 -12.05 -22.68 1.42
N CYS A 57 -11.90 -21.91 2.48
CA CYS A 57 -12.05 -22.38 3.85
C CYS A 57 -13.54 -22.44 4.25
N THR A 58 -14.23 -23.53 3.89
CA THR A 58 -15.68 -23.66 4.09
C THR A 58 -16.09 -24.35 5.39
N ASN A 59 -15.15 -24.93 6.15
CA ASN A 59 -15.48 -25.72 7.35
C ASN A 59 -15.99 -24.88 8.54
N SER A 60 -15.75 -23.56 8.53
CA SER A 60 -16.23 -22.62 9.55
C SER A 60 -16.19 -21.19 9.00
N PRO A 61 -17.17 -20.32 9.34
CA PRO A 61 -17.30 -18.97 8.78
C PRO A 61 -16.13 -18.03 9.12
N ASN A 62 -15.29 -18.39 10.08
CA ASN A 62 -14.19 -17.55 10.57
C ASN A 62 -12.81 -18.14 10.24
N LEU A 63 -12.70 -18.90 9.16
CA LEU A 63 -11.40 -19.42 8.70
C LEU A 63 -10.93 -18.66 7.47
N TYR A 64 -9.63 -18.40 7.43
CA TYR A 64 -8.96 -17.81 6.27
C TYR A 64 -7.77 -18.67 5.86
N CYS A 65 -7.29 -18.44 4.64
CA CYS A 65 -6.07 -19.05 4.17
C CYS A 65 -4.86 -18.14 4.46
N PRO A 66 -3.90 -18.55 5.30
CA PRO A 66 -2.65 -17.81 5.49
C PRO A 66 -1.76 -18.07 4.28
N ALA A 67 -2.01 -17.38 3.17
CA ALA A 67 -1.28 -17.54 1.92
C ALA A 67 0.18 -17.06 2.09
N VAL A 68 1.02 -17.95 2.62
CA VAL A 68 2.46 -17.75 2.73
C VAL A 68 3.12 -18.50 1.58
N PHE A 69 3.63 -17.73 0.63
CA PHE A 69 4.30 -18.23 -0.56
C PHE A 69 5.66 -18.83 -0.18
N ASN A 70 6.08 -19.89 -0.89
CA ASN A 70 7.23 -20.77 -0.62
C ASN A 70 6.99 -21.92 0.37
N LEU A 71 5.79 -22.03 0.93
CA LEU A 71 5.37 -23.22 1.67
C LEU A 71 4.52 -24.12 0.76
N LEU A 72 4.76 -25.43 0.87
CA LEU A 72 4.14 -26.41 -0.02
C LEU A 72 2.64 -26.51 0.20
N ASN A 73 2.17 -26.60 1.44
CA ASN A 73 0.76 -26.75 1.77
C ASN A 73 0.36 -25.76 2.87
N GLN A 74 -0.81 -25.14 2.71
CA GLN A 74 -1.42 -24.27 3.71
C GLN A 74 -2.75 -24.83 4.15
N THR A 75 -3.00 -24.73 5.45
CA THR A 75 -4.28 -25.09 6.04
C THR A 75 -5.04 -23.87 6.46
N CYS A 76 -6.37 -23.97 6.42
CA CYS A 76 -7.26 -22.98 6.97
C CYS A 76 -6.99 -22.76 8.45
N THR A 77 -6.83 -21.50 8.83
CA THR A 77 -6.62 -21.09 10.22
C THR A 77 -7.63 -20.03 10.61
N VAL A 78 -7.86 -19.85 11.90
CA VAL A 78 -8.60 -18.69 12.39
C VAL A 78 -7.72 -17.46 12.16
N PRO A 79 -8.25 -16.34 11.62
CA PRO A 79 -7.54 -15.07 11.58
C PRO A 79 -6.93 -14.79 12.95
N PRO A 80 -5.68 -14.31 13.03
CA PRO A 80 -5.20 -13.76 14.27
C PRO A 80 -6.25 -12.76 14.74
N SER A 81 -6.75 -12.92 15.96
CA SER A 81 -7.69 -11.94 16.51
C SER A 81 -7.04 -10.58 16.33
N PRO A 82 -7.72 -9.60 15.71
CA PRO A 82 -7.17 -8.26 15.65
C PRO A 82 -6.79 -7.90 17.08
N THR A 83 -5.50 -7.65 17.32
CA THR A 83 -5.10 -7.08 18.59
C THR A 83 -5.93 -5.82 18.72
N SER A 84 -6.81 -5.75 19.73
CA SER A 84 -7.72 -4.61 19.88
C SER A 84 -6.96 -3.29 19.75
N GLN A 85 -5.72 -3.27 20.25
CA GLN A 85 -4.76 -2.18 20.15
C GLN A 85 -4.16 -1.99 18.74
N THR A 86 -4.89 -1.32 17.86
CA THR A 86 -4.35 -0.86 16.56
C THR A 86 -4.51 0.64 16.33
N ALA A 87 -5.42 1.30 17.04
CA ALA A 87 -5.71 2.71 16.83
C ALA A 87 -4.68 3.61 17.51
N TYR A 88 -4.17 4.59 16.77
CA TYR A 88 -3.24 5.60 17.28
C TYR A 88 -3.98 6.86 17.73
N PRO A 89 -3.33 7.76 18.49
CA PRO A 89 -3.93 9.03 18.89
C PRO A 89 -4.53 9.81 17.69
N GLY A 90 -5.80 10.16 17.79
CA GLY A 90 -6.59 10.80 16.72
C GLY A 90 -7.38 9.86 15.82
N GLU A 91 -7.19 8.54 15.92
CA GLU A 91 -8.01 7.53 15.23
C GLU A 91 -9.23 7.12 16.09
N TYR A 92 -10.25 6.58 15.43
CA TYR A 92 -11.48 6.11 16.07
C TYR A 92 -11.23 4.96 17.06
N CYS A 93 -11.99 4.95 18.15
CA CYS A 93 -12.03 3.87 19.13
C CYS A 93 -13.42 3.74 19.76
N GLU A 94 -13.77 2.53 20.20
CA GLU A 94 -14.95 2.28 21.03
C GLU A 94 -14.61 2.31 22.52
N ASP A 95 -13.46 1.77 22.91
CA ASP A 95 -12.96 1.73 24.28
C ASP A 95 -11.43 1.79 24.35
N ASP A 96 -10.88 1.88 25.57
CA ASP A 96 -9.43 2.00 25.81
C ASP A 96 -8.61 0.86 25.22
N SER A 97 -9.17 -0.35 25.10
CA SER A 97 -8.47 -1.51 24.56
C SER A 97 -8.21 -1.39 23.06
N TRP A 98 -8.89 -0.48 22.37
CA TRP A 98 -8.70 -0.23 20.94
C TRP A 98 -7.46 0.63 20.67
N CYS A 99 -7.09 1.46 21.64
CA CYS A 99 -5.97 2.38 21.53
C CYS A 99 -4.66 1.66 21.79
N LEU A 100 -3.75 1.68 20.80
CA LEU A 100 -2.38 1.22 20.99
C LEU A 100 -1.64 2.12 21.99
N TYR A 101 -1.96 3.41 21.99
CA TYR A 101 -1.43 4.38 22.94
C TYR A 101 -2.56 5.21 23.56
N GLY A 102 -2.53 5.35 24.88
CA GLY A 102 -3.43 6.23 25.63
C GLY A 102 -4.81 5.62 25.90
N THR A 103 -5.85 6.45 25.87
CA THR A 103 -7.22 6.09 26.25
C THR A 103 -8.25 6.58 25.23
N CYS A 104 -9.37 5.90 25.13
CA CYS A 104 -10.48 6.29 24.27
C CYS A 104 -11.37 7.34 24.95
N LYS A 105 -11.44 8.53 24.36
CA LYS A 105 -12.26 9.62 24.89
C LYS A 105 -13.03 10.28 23.75
N GLY A 106 -14.36 10.35 23.88
CA GLY A 106 -15.20 10.93 22.82
C GLY A 106 -15.09 10.20 21.49
N GLY A 107 -14.83 8.88 21.52
CA GLY A 107 -14.71 8.04 20.32
C GLY A 107 -13.37 8.16 19.58
N LEU A 108 -12.36 8.82 20.17
CA LEU A 108 -11.03 8.94 19.59
C LEU A 108 -9.96 8.54 20.60
N CYS A 109 -8.85 7.97 20.13
CA CYS A 109 -7.70 7.71 20.98
C CYS A 109 -6.99 9.01 21.35
N TYR A 110 -6.74 9.21 22.64
CA TYR A 110 -5.98 10.33 23.19
C TYR A 110 -4.68 9.82 23.79
N GLY A 111 -3.57 10.23 23.18
CA GLY A 111 -2.21 9.95 23.63
C GLY A 111 -1.65 11.01 24.56
N GLN A 112 -0.32 11.08 24.61
CA GLN A 112 0.45 11.97 25.47
C GLN A 112 0.32 13.43 25.03
N GLU A 113 0.12 14.33 26.00
CA GLU A 113 0.03 15.78 25.78
C GLU A 113 1.42 16.43 25.65
N TYR A 114 1.43 17.69 25.19
CA TYR A 114 2.66 18.49 25.09
C TYR A 114 3.45 18.49 26.41
N GLY A 115 4.76 18.25 26.33
CA GLY A 115 5.67 18.18 27.48
C GLY A 115 5.67 16.86 28.24
N SER A 116 4.77 15.92 27.92
CA SER A 116 4.73 14.58 28.49
C SER A 116 5.88 13.72 27.97
N ASN A 117 6.25 12.67 28.72
CA ASN A 117 7.27 11.72 28.29
C ASN A 117 6.74 10.85 27.14
N CYS A 118 7.62 10.52 26.21
CA CYS A 118 7.33 9.59 25.11
C CYS A 118 8.58 8.79 24.73
N GLN A 119 8.40 7.64 24.08
CA GLN A 119 9.49 6.88 23.44
C GLN A 119 9.33 6.84 21.92
N SER A 120 8.10 6.96 21.42
CA SER A 120 7.75 6.93 20.01
C SER A 120 6.88 8.11 19.60
N HIS A 121 7.00 8.55 18.35
CA HIS A 121 6.10 9.55 17.76
C HIS A 121 4.62 9.13 17.83
N GLY A 122 4.36 7.82 17.82
CA GLY A 122 3.02 7.24 17.92
C GLY A 122 2.30 7.50 19.25
N GLU A 123 3.05 7.76 20.33
CA GLU A 123 2.48 7.98 21.66
C GLU A 123 1.87 9.37 21.83
N CYS A 124 2.34 10.35 21.05
CA CYS A 124 1.94 11.75 21.21
C CYS A 124 0.60 12.03 20.50
N ASN A 125 -0.15 13.01 21.02
CA ASN A 125 -1.35 13.49 20.34
C ASN A 125 -1.06 14.07 18.95
N LYS A 126 -2.09 14.14 18.10
CA LYS A 126 -2.03 14.80 16.78
C LYS A 126 -1.42 16.20 16.86
N GLY A 127 -0.64 16.59 15.85
CA GLY A 127 0.13 17.84 15.84
C GLY A 127 1.42 17.81 16.65
N LEU A 128 1.69 16.72 17.39
CA LEU A 128 2.89 16.54 18.19
C LEU A 128 3.76 15.40 17.64
N ARG A 129 5.03 15.42 18.03
CA ARG A 129 6.07 14.42 17.76
C ARG A 129 6.83 14.10 19.04
N CYS A 130 7.47 12.93 19.10
CA CYS A 130 8.39 12.63 20.18
C CYS A 130 9.80 13.16 19.85
N SER A 131 10.33 14.05 20.70
CA SER A 131 11.66 14.62 20.53
C SER A 131 12.36 14.73 21.88
N ASN A 132 13.58 14.19 21.99
CA ASN A 132 14.33 14.14 23.25
C ASN A 132 13.51 13.55 24.41
N GLY A 133 12.72 12.51 24.12
CA GLY A 133 11.86 11.82 25.09
C GLY A 133 10.62 12.61 25.52
N LYS A 134 10.28 13.71 24.84
CA LYS A 134 9.14 14.57 25.16
C LYS A 134 8.24 14.80 23.95
N CYS A 135 6.93 14.85 24.17
CA CYS A 135 5.99 15.27 23.14
C CYS A 135 6.08 16.79 22.93
N VAL A 136 6.44 17.19 21.72
CA VAL A 136 6.58 18.61 21.30
C VAL A 136 5.86 18.82 19.97
N ASN A 137 5.66 20.07 19.56
CA ASN A 137 5.03 20.35 18.28
C ASN A 137 5.84 19.77 17.10
N GLN A 138 5.12 19.33 16.07
CA GLN A 138 5.70 19.06 14.76
C GLN A 138 6.32 20.33 14.16
N ILE A 139 7.37 20.16 13.37
CA ILE A 139 8.11 21.24 12.73
C ILE A 139 7.34 21.69 11.49
N ALA A 140 7.10 23.00 11.37
CA ALA A 140 6.34 23.55 10.25
C ALA A 140 7.15 23.49 8.94
N VAL A 141 6.44 23.58 7.82
CA VAL A 141 7.05 23.71 6.48
C VAL A 141 8.08 24.86 6.47
N ASN A 142 9.21 24.64 5.79
CA ASN A 142 10.36 25.54 5.65
C ASN A 142 11.14 25.82 6.96
N GLN A 143 10.83 25.12 8.05
CA GLN A 143 11.63 25.18 9.28
C GLN A 143 12.64 24.04 9.35
N THR A 144 13.75 24.29 10.05
CA THR A 144 14.85 23.33 10.21
C THR A 144 14.77 22.57 11.53
N GLY A 145 15.54 21.48 11.65
CA GLY A 145 15.66 20.68 12.88
C GLY A 145 14.94 19.33 12.82
N CYS A 146 14.49 18.89 11.63
CA CYS A 146 13.92 17.56 11.45
C CYS A 146 15.03 16.52 11.23
N VAL A 147 14.78 15.29 11.67
CA VAL A 147 15.65 14.14 11.46
C VAL A 147 14.96 13.10 10.58
N ASN A 148 13.63 13.01 10.68
CA ASN A 148 12.80 12.14 9.84
C ASN A 148 11.45 12.80 9.53
N ASP A 149 10.69 12.20 8.63
CA ASP A 149 9.39 12.70 8.18
C ASP A 149 8.38 12.92 9.31
N TYR A 150 8.45 12.10 10.37
CA TYR A 150 7.54 12.19 11.51
C TYR A 150 7.78 13.44 12.35
N ASP A 151 8.93 14.11 12.19
CA ASP A 151 9.19 15.38 12.84
C ASP A 151 8.43 16.54 12.20
N CYS A 152 8.19 16.47 10.90
CA CYS A 152 7.52 17.51 10.14
C CYS A 152 6.00 17.39 10.31
N VAL A 153 5.29 18.51 10.14
CA VAL A 153 3.82 18.53 10.04
C VAL A 153 3.32 17.53 8.98
N ASN A 154 2.09 17.03 9.13
CA ASN A 154 1.64 15.88 8.35
C ASN A 154 1.67 16.07 6.83
N ASN A 155 1.61 17.31 6.34
CA ASN A 155 1.73 17.63 4.92
C ASN A 155 3.18 17.83 4.41
N ALA A 156 4.19 17.52 5.23
CA ALA A 156 5.60 17.69 4.91
C ALA A 156 6.48 16.51 5.36
N GLY A 157 7.57 16.29 4.63
CA GLY A 157 8.65 15.36 4.97
C GLY A 157 9.97 16.09 5.24
N CYS A 158 10.95 15.39 5.78
CA CYS A 158 12.23 15.97 6.21
C CYS A 158 13.30 15.90 5.12
N ASP A 159 13.57 17.01 4.43
CA ASP A 159 14.59 17.08 3.37
C ASP A 159 15.75 17.98 3.80
N ILE A 160 16.95 17.40 3.98
CA ILE A 160 18.16 18.11 4.46
C ILE A 160 17.88 18.92 5.73
N ASN A 161 17.45 18.24 6.79
CA ASN A 161 17.14 18.87 8.08
C ASN A 161 16.08 19.99 7.99
N THR A 162 15.33 20.09 6.89
CA THR A 162 14.29 21.09 6.65
C THR A 162 12.99 20.42 6.27
N CYS A 163 11.88 20.81 6.89
CA CYS A 163 10.58 20.28 6.50
C CYS A 163 10.13 20.88 5.17
N ARG A 164 9.94 20.04 4.15
CA ARG A 164 9.42 20.43 2.84
C ARG A 164 8.09 19.75 2.57
N GLU A 165 7.19 20.45 1.90
CA GLU A 165 5.89 19.88 1.51
C GLU A 165 6.08 18.62 0.66
N TYR A 166 5.22 17.63 0.88
CA TYR A 166 5.21 16.47 0.01
C TYR A 166 4.79 16.88 -1.40
N TYR A 167 5.45 16.28 -2.39
CA TYR A 167 5.18 16.44 -3.81
C TYR A 167 5.24 17.89 -4.30
N SER A 168 6.09 18.73 -3.70
CA SER A 168 6.19 20.14 -4.04
C SER A 168 7.42 20.50 -4.87
N VAL A 169 8.48 19.67 -4.83
CA VAL A 169 9.76 20.00 -5.49
C VAL A 169 9.69 19.71 -6.99
N ALA A 170 10.10 20.66 -7.82
CA ALA A 170 9.98 20.57 -9.27
C ALA A 170 11.02 19.61 -9.88
N ASN A 171 10.75 19.13 -11.09
CA ASN A 171 11.71 18.32 -11.82
C ASN A 171 13.00 19.12 -12.09
N GLY A 172 14.15 18.50 -11.88
CA GLY A 172 15.48 19.09 -12.00
C GLY A 172 16.04 19.66 -10.69
N ASP A 173 15.21 19.80 -9.65
CA ASP A 173 15.67 20.28 -8.34
C ASP A 173 16.18 19.14 -7.46
N TRP A 174 17.08 19.47 -6.54
CA TRP A 174 17.71 18.52 -5.62
C TRP A 174 16.84 18.20 -4.39
N VAL A 175 16.82 16.92 -4.04
CA VAL A 175 16.30 16.32 -2.81
C VAL A 175 17.32 15.34 -2.24
N ASP A 176 17.41 15.27 -0.92
CA ASP A 176 18.33 14.37 -0.22
C ASP A 176 17.70 12.99 -0.02
N MET A 177 16.39 12.96 0.25
CA MET A 177 15.61 11.73 0.35
C MET A 177 15.25 11.19 -1.03
N CYS A 178 16.24 10.60 -1.70
CA CYS A 178 16.05 9.86 -2.95
C CYS A 178 16.45 8.39 -2.77
N GLU A 179 15.52 7.58 -2.27
CA GLU A 179 15.76 6.17 -1.95
C GLU A 179 15.05 5.26 -2.95
N ASN A 180 15.77 4.30 -3.54
CA ASN A 180 15.24 3.41 -4.58
C ASN A 180 14.56 4.17 -5.73
N SER A 181 15.12 5.32 -6.09
CA SER A 181 14.60 6.26 -7.09
C SER A 181 13.21 6.82 -6.76
N GLN A 182 12.83 6.84 -5.49
CA GLN A 182 11.60 7.42 -4.99
C GLN A 182 11.89 8.58 -4.04
N SER A 183 11.03 9.59 -4.13
CA SER A 183 11.02 10.68 -3.17
C SER A 183 9.62 11.24 -3.08
N GLN A 184 9.03 11.20 -1.90
CA GLN A 184 7.72 11.82 -1.65
C GLN A 184 7.81 13.35 -1.65
N ILE A 185 9.00 13.93 -1.69
CA ILE A 185 9.23 15.38 -1.79
C ILE A 185 9.16 15.83 -3.25
N CYS A 186 9.63 15.01 -4.19
CA CYS A 186 9.54 15.30 -5.62
C CYS A 186 8.08 15.34 -6.09
N GLY A 187 7.74 16.33 -6.91
CA GLY A 187 6.37 16.49 -7.43
C GLY A 187 5.86 15.28 -8.20
N SER A 188 6.74 14.51 -8.82
CA SER A 188 6.41 13.26 -9.52
C SER A 188 6.37 12.02 -8.60
N GLY A 189 6.88 12.11 -7.38
CA GLY A 189 7.22 10.96 -6.53
C GLY A 189 8.53 10.26 -6.92
N PHE A 190 9.23 10.74 -7.95
CA PHE A 190 10.33 10.04 -8.60
C PHE A 190 11.59 10.91 -8.67
N CYS A 191 12.74 10.30 -8.40
CA CYS A 191 14.03 10.97 -8.38
C CYS A 191 15.13 10.04 -8.91
N VAL A 192 16.22 10.62 -9.40
CA VAL A 192 17.41 9.89 -9.84
C VAL A 192 18.63 10.65 -9.38
N TYR A 193 19.51 9.97 -8.64
CA TYR A 193 20.72 10.57 -8.05
C TYR A 193 20.43 11.87 -7.29
N GLY A 194 19.36 11.91 -6.48
CA GLY A 194 18.97 13.10 -5.71
C GLY A 194 18.30 14.22 -6.51
N LEU A 195 18.12 14.07 -7.83
CA LEU A 195 17.37 15.05 -8.62
C LEU A 195 15.95 14.55 -8.87
N CYS A 196 14.96 15.41 -8.66
CA CYS A 196 13.59 15.12 -9.04
C CYS A 196 13.46 14.97 -10.55
N GLN A 197 12.72 13.96 -11.01
CA GLN A 197 12.57 13.64 -12.43
C GLN A 197 11.09 13.48 -12.78
N PRO A 198 10.68 13.70 -14.05
CA PRO A 198 9.34 13.33 -14.50
C PRO A 198 9.04 11.86 -14.21
N ALA A 199 7.79 11.54 -13.86
CA ALA A 199 7.39 10.16 -13.61
C ALA A 199 7.47 9.35 -14.91
N ILE A 200 8.34 8.33 -14.92
CA ILE A 200 8.62 7.51 -16.10
C ILE A 200 7.64 6.34 -16.24
N LYS A 201 7.46 5.81 -17.45
CA LYS A 201 6.58 4.65 -17.72
C LYS A 201 7.33 3.43 -18.19
N ASN A 202 6.66 2.27 -18.12
CA ASN A 202 7.08 1.09 -18.87
C ASN A 202 7.12 1.41 -20.37
N SER A 203 8.17 0.95 -21.06
CA SER A 203 8.32 1.21 -22.51
C SER A 203 7.28 0.48 -23.36
N GLN A 204 6.66 -0.57 -22.82
CA GLN A 204 5.57 -1.30 -23.47
C GLN A 204 4.24 -1.04 -22.74
N LYS A 205 3.14 -1.29 -23.44
CA LYS A 205 1.81 -1.17 -22.88
C LYS A 205 1.57 -2.22 -21.80
N LEU A 206 1.07 -1.77 -20.64
CA LEU A 206 0.67 -2.64 -19.55
C LEU A 206 -0.74 -3.26 -19.73
N PRO A 207 -0.99 -4.45 -19.15
CA PRO A 207 -0.04 -5.30 -18.42
C PRO A 207 0.93 -5.99 -19.39
N GLN A 208 2.24 -5.90 -19.10
CA GLN A 208 3.29 -6.48 -19.92
C GLN A 208 3.74 -7.81 -19.30
N THR A 209 3.70 -8.90 -20.08
CA THR A 209 4.32 -10.16 -19.68
C THR A 209 5.84 -10.08 -19.80
N CYS A 210 6.56 -10.71 -18.89
CA CYS A 210 8.02 -10.73 -18.87
C CYS A 210 8.55 -12.14 -18.63
N TYR A 211 9.86 -12.32 -18.84
CA TYR A 211 10.62 -13.50 -18.45
C TYR A 211 11.72 -13.13 -17.44
N SER A 212 12.22 -11.91 -17.51
CA SER A 212 13.20 -11.35 -16.57
C SER A 212 13.02 -9.84 -16.43
N ASN A 213 13.81 -9.22 -15.55
CA ASN A 213 13.73 -7.78 -15.33
C ASN A 213 14.15 -6.97 -16.56
N SER A 214 14.93 -7.55 -17.49
CA SER A 214 15.34 -6.85 -18.72
C SER A 214 14.17 -6.49 -19.63
N ASP A 215 13.06 -7.20 -19.51
CA ASP A 215 11.85 -6.93 -20.28
C ASP A 215 11.09 -5.72 -19.71
N CYS A 216 11.29 -5.42 -18.43
CA CYS A 216 10.55 -4.42 -17.66
C CYS A 216 11.29 -3.09 -17.62
N VAL A 217 11.50 -2.48 -18.79
CA VAL A 217 12.43 -1.36 -18.99
C VAL A 217 11.69 -0.05 -19.27
N SER A 218 12.26 1.06 -18.79
CA SER A 218 11.93 2.42 -19.24
C SER A 218 13.09 3.03 -20.00
N HIS A 219 12.80 3.61 -21.18
CA HIS A 219 13.76 4.32 -22.02
C HIS A 219 13.59 5.84 -21.99
N GLU A 220 12.71 6.38 -21.14
CA GLU A 220 12.41 7.83 -21.11
C GLU A 220 13.63 8.68 -20.71
N LEU A 221 14.58 8.11 -19.97
CA LEU A 221 15.83 8.78 -19.58
C LEU A 221 17.06 8.29 -20.38
N ALA A 222 16.85 7.53 -21.45
CA ALA A 222 17.95 6.95 -22.23
C ALA A 222 18.86 8.03 -22.87
N SER A 223 18.30 9.19 -23.22
CA SER A 223 19.06 10.34 -23.73
C SER A 223 20.05 10.92 -22.71
N GLN A 224 19.82 10.67 -21.42
CA GLN A 224 20.72 11.03 -20.31
C GLN A 224 21.70 9.89 -19.97
N GLY A 225 21.71 8.81 -20.77
CA GLY A 225 22.51 7.62 -20.51
C GLY A 225 21.96 6.73 -19.38
N ILE A 226 20.71 6.95 -18.97
CA ILE A 226 20.09 6.24 -17.84
C ILE A 226 19.03 5.29 -18.39
N THR A 227 19.17 4.00 -18.07
CA THR A 227 18.13 2.99 -18.30
C THR A 227 17.70 2.43 -16.96
N LEU A 228 16.39 2.34 -16.76
CA LEU A 228 15.82 1.85 -15.51
C LEU A 228 14.95 0.64 -15.77
N TYR A 229 14.99 -0.28 -14.83
CA TYR A 229 14.23 -1.52 -14.85
C TYR A 229 13.36 -1.61 -13.61
N THR A 230 12.11 -2.06 -13.79
CA THR A 230 11.29 -2.58 -12.70
C THR A 230 11.51 -4.09 -12.56
N THR A 231 10.75 -4.75 -11.69
CA THR A 231 10.87 -6.19 -11.45
C THR A 231 9.85 -6.98 -12.25
N CYS A 232 10.29 -8.10 -12.80
CA CYS A 232 9.41 -9.14 -13.33
C CYS A 232 8.97 -10.05 -12.18
N GLN A 233 7.66 -10.16 -11.93
CA GLN A 233 7.12 -10.95 -10.82
C GLN A 233 6.05 -11.92 -11.30
N CYS A 234 5.96 -13.10 -10.67
CA CYS A 234 4.97 -14.11 -11.04
C CYS A 234 3.55 -13.63 -10.75
N GLY A 235 2.68 -13.78 -11.75
CA GLY A 235 1.24 -13.68 -11.59
C GLY A 235 0.68 -14.93 -10.91
N TYR A 236 -0.46 -14.80 -10.24
CA TYR A 236 -1.12 -15.92 -9.55
C TYR A 236 -2.29 -16.50 -10.36
N GLY A 237 -2.16 -16.47 -11.69
CA GLY A 237 -3.13 -17.06 -12.62
C GLY A 237 -2.82 -18.51 -13.01
N ARG A 238 -3.71 -19.09 -13.83
CA ARG A 238 -3.59 -20.48 -14.32
C ARG A 238 -2.44 -20.72 -15.29
N ASN A 239 -1.94 -19.66 -15.93
CA ASN A 239 -1.03 -19.77 -17.08
C ASN A 239 0.46 -19.67 -16.72
N ALA A 240 0.81 -19.59 -15.43
CA ALA A 240 2.20 -19.43 -14.98
C ALA A 240 2.92 -18.25 -15.68
N LEU A 241 2.21 -17.15 -15.90
CA LEU A 241 2.77 -15.94 -16.50
C LEU A 241 3.38 -15.05 -15.42
N SER A 242 4.39 -14.28 -15.79
CA SER A 242 4.91 -13.17 -14.99
C SER A 242 4.69 -11.85 -15.70
N TYR A 243 4.63 -10.78 -14.90
CA TYR A 243 4.33 -9.43 -15.36
C TYR A 243 5.29 -8.43 -14.74
N CYS A 244 5.55 -7.35 -15.48
CA CYS A 244 6.33 -6.24 -14.97
C CYS A 244 5.58 -5.49 -13.87
N THR A 245 6.29 -5.12 -12.81
CA THR A 245 5.79 -4.14 -11.84
C THR A 245 5.74 -2.75 -12.46
N LEU A 246 4.95 -1.87 -11.85
CA LEU A 246 4.71 -0.52 -12.31
C LEU A 246 5.93 0.38 -12.10
N PHE A 247 6.13 1.34 -12.99
CA PHE A 247 6.90 2.55 -12.75
C PHE A 247 5.98 3.65 -12.18
N PRO A 248 6.53 4.70 -11.54
CA PRO A 248 5.74 5.81 -11.02
C PRO A 248 4.79 6.45 -12.03
N GLY A 249 5.18 6.55 -13.31
CA GLY A 249 4.39 7.19 -14.35
C GLY A 249 3.29 6.31 -14.94
N ASP A 250 3.27 5.02 -14.66
CA ASP A 250 2.25 4.11 -15.18
C ASP A 250 0.87 4.47 -14.60
N ASP A 251 -0.17 4.33 -15.41
CA ASP A 251 -1.49 4.90 -15.11
C ASP A 251 -2.07 4.43 -13.74
N PRO A 252 -1.99 3.14 -13.36
CA PRO A 252 -2.47 2.71 -12.03
C PRO A 252 -1.70 3.35 -10.87
N PHE A 253 -0.40 3.58 -11.04
CA PHE A 253 0.43 4.26 -10.04
C PHE A 253 0.09 5.75 -9.98
N GLN A 254 -0.12 6.39 -11.14
CA GLN A 254 -0.54 7.79 -11.20
C GLN A 254 -1.91 8.01 -10.54
N ASP A 255 -2.83 7.05 -10.63
CA ASP A 255 -4.12 7.13 -9.94
C ASP A 255 -3.94 7.07 -8.42
N LEU A 256 -3.09 6.17 -7.91
CA LEU A 256 -2.71 6.16 -6.48
C LEU A 256 -2.07 7.48 -6.06
N MET A 257 -1.14 8.00 -6.87
CA MET A 257 -0.46 9.28 -6.60
C MET A 257 -1.43 10.47 -6.50
N LYS A 258 -2.49 10.49 -7.32
CA LYS A 258 -3.53 11.53 -7.21
C LYS A 258 -4.24 11.46 -5.86
N ILE A 259 -4.59 10.26 -5.40
CA ILE A 259 -5.24 10.05 -4.11
C ILE A 259 -4.33 10.51 -2.97
N TYR A 260 -3.06 10.10 -2.99
CA TYR A 260 -2.09 10.48 -1.97
C TYR A 260 -1.84 11.99 -1.91
N LYS A 261 -1.69 12.64 -3.07
CA LYS A 261 -1.54 14.11 -3.14
C LYS A 261 -2.78 14.84 -2.61
N LYS A 262 -3.97 14.38 -3.01
CA LYS A 262 -5.23 14.95 -2.52
C LYS A 262 -5.37 14.80 -1.01
N TRP A 263 -5.05 13.62 -0.49
CA TRP A 263 -5.09 13.34 0.93
C TRP A 263 -4.11 14.23 1.71
N ILE A 264 -2.83 14.21 1.34
CA ILE A 264 -1.77 14.85 2.13
C ILE A 264 -1.84 16.38 2.11
N SER A 265 -2.43 16.96 1.06
CA SER A 265 -2.71 18.40 0.95
C SER A 265 -3.99 18.84 1.66
N SER A 266 -4.80 17.90 2.16
CA SER A 266 -6.02 18.21 2.90
C SER A 266 -5.71 18.72 4.31
N LYS A 267 -6.63 19.52 4.88
CA LYS A 267 -6.56 19.90 6.29
C LYS A 267 -6.81 18.70 7.21
N ASP A 268 -7.48 17.68 6.70
CA ASP A 268 -7.85 16.47 7.42
C ASP A 268 -6.62 15.61 7.75
N ALA A 269 -5.65 15.53 6.84
CA ALA A 269 -4.39 14.84 7.09
C ALA A 269 -3.62 15.41 8.30
N LEU A 270 -3.79 16.70 8.63
CA LEU A 270 -3.19 17.33 9.82
C LEU A 270 -3.77 16.80 11.14
N ASN A 271 -4.90 16.09 11.09
CA ASN A 271 -5.53 15.53 12.28
C ASN A 271 -5.06 14.10 12.63
N CYS A 272 -4.19 13.51 11.81
CA CYS A 272 -3.58 12.21 12.13
C CYS A 272 -2.45 12.33 13.14
N ASN A 273 -2.20 11.26 13.90
CA ASN A 273 -0.87 11.07 14.48
C ASN A 273 0.19 11.05 13.36
N THR A 274 1.33 11.68 13.62
CA THR A 274 2.40 11.84 12.64
C THR A 274 2.91 10.52 12.05
N ALA A 275 2.96 9.45 12.85
CA ALA A 275 3.39 8.10 12.44
C ALA A 275 2.33 7.36 11.61
N ARG A 276 1.11 7.90 11.52
CA ARG A 276 -0.07 7.26 10.91
C ARG A 276 -0.71 8.11 9.82
N ARG A 277 -0.04 9.18 9.38
CA ARG A 277 -0.55 10.09 8.34
C ARG A 277 -0.90 9.40 7.02
N TRP A 278 -0.27 8.28 6.69
CA TRP A 278 -0.55 7.49 5.48
C TRP A 278 -1.46 6.29 5.75
N SER A 279 -1.91 6.08 7.00
CA SER A 279 -2.70 4.90 7.35
C SER A 279 -4.15 5.05 6.91
N THR A 280 -4.71 3.95 6.42
CA THR A 280 -6.14 3.84 6.12
C THR A 280 -6.99 4.09 7.36
N GLY A 281 -6.51 3.72 8.55
CA GLY A 281 -7.20 4.00 9.82
C GLY A 281 -7.43 5.49 10.05
N CYS A 282 -6.42 6.33 9.82
CA CYS A 282 -6.60 7.77 9.91
C CYS A 282 -7.47 8.31 8.76
N VAL A 283 -7.24 7.88 7.52
CA VAL A 283 -8.06 8.30 6.36
C VAL A 283 -9.54 8.02 6.61
N LYS A 284 -9.86 6.81 7.08
CA LYS A 284 -11.23 6.38 7.46
C LYS A 284 -11.80 7.28 8.55
N THR A 285 -11.03 7.57 9.59
CA THR A 285 -11.49 8.42 10.71
C THR A 285 -11.82 9.84 10.24
N MET A 286 -11.04 10.39 9.30
CA MET A 286 -11.20 11.79 8.90
C MET A 286 -12.14 12.00 7.71
N LEU A 287 -12.17 11.06 6.75
CA LEU A 287 -12.91 11.20 5.49
C LEU A 287 -14.01 10.13 5.30
N GLY A 288 -14.12 9.17 6.20
CA GLY A 288 -15.10 8.09 6.14
C GLY A 288 -14.67 6.89 5.29
N ASP A 289 -15.53 5.88 5.26
CA ASP A 289 -15.24 4.57 4.66
C ASP A 289 -14.93 4.66 3.16
N ASN A 290 -15.74 5.35 2.37
CA ASN A 290 -15.54 5.47 0.92
C ASN A 290 -14.13 5.98 0.53
N ALA A 291 -13.59 6.93 1.31
CA ALA A 291 -12.25 7.47 1.04
C ALA A 291 -11.15 6.47 1.42
N ALA A 292 -11.35 5.71 2.50
CA ALA A 292 -10.47 4.64 2.91
C ALA A 292 -10.49 3.46 1.92
N GLU A 293 -11.65 3.05 1.45
CA GLU A 293 -11.82 2.03 0.39
C GLU A 293 -11.12 2.46 -0.91
N GLU A 294 -11.23 3.74 -1.29
CA GLU A 294 -10.48 4.26 -2.43
C GLU A 294 -8.97 4.22 -2.22
N PHE A 295 -8.52 4.59 -1.03
CA PHE A 295 -7.11 4.53 -0.66
C PHE A 295 -6.57 3.09 -0.70
N ASP A 296 -7.30 2.14 -0.13
CA ASP A 296 -6.93 0.72 -0.06
C ASP A 296 -6.96 0.06 -1.43
N TYR A 297 -8.03 0.26 -2.21
CA TYR A 297 -8.15 -0.30 -3.55
C TYR A 297 -6.94 0.03 -4.44
N TYR A 298 -6.57 1.30 -4.55
CA TYR A 298 -5.43 1.68 -5.39
C TYR A 298 -4.08 1.28 -4.77
N SER A 299 -3.96 1.28 -3.45
CA SER A 299 -2.75 0.81 -2.77
C SER A 299 -2.51 -0.68 -3.05
N TYR A 300 -3.54 -1.52 -2.94
CA TYR A 300 -3.47 -2.95 -3.27
C TYR A 300 -3.27 -3.18 -4.77
N LYS A 301 -3.98 -2.45 -5.62
CA LYS A 301 -3.85 -2.59 -7.08
C LYS A 301 -2.44 -2.32 -7.57
N VAL A 302 -1.75 -1.33 -7.01
CA VAL A 302 -0.36 -1.02 -7.34
C VAL A 302 0.60 -2.05 -6.72
N THR A 303 0.41 -2.38 -5.44
CA THR A 303 1.28 -3.30 -4.70
C THR A 303 1.27 -4.72 -5.28
N TYR A 304 0.09 -5.23 -5.61
CA TYR A 304 -0.10 -6.58 -6.13
C TYR A 304 -0.29 -6.61 -7.65
N PHE A 305 0.13 -5.54 -8.36
CA PHE A 305 -0.17 -5.37 -9.77
C PHE A 305 0.18 -6.63 -10.60
N PRO A 306 1.40 -7.22 -10.55
CA PRO A 306 1.69 -8.44 -11.29
C PRO A 306 0.86 -9.66 -10.88
N GLN A 307 0.61 -9.82 -9.58
CA GLN A 307 0.00 -11.01 -8.99
C GLN A 307 -1.47 -11.16 -9.39
N VAL A 308 -2.17 -10.03 -9.53
CA VAL A 308 -3.61 -9.99 -9.82
C VAL A 308 -3.94 -9.92 -11.31
N GLN A 309 -2.93 -9.98 -12.20
CA GLN A 309 -3.18 -10.02 -13.64
C GLN A 309 -3.73 -11.37 -14.07
N LYS A 310 -4.93 -11.36 -14.67
CA LYS A 310 -5.61 -12.57 -15.19
C LYS A 310 -5.69 -13.69 -14.14
N VAL A 311 -5.87 -13.29 -12.89
CA VAL A 311 -6.11 -14.18 -11.75
C VAL A 311 -7.57 -14.64 -11.77
N ASP A 312 -7.82 -15.88 -11.36
CA ASP A 312 -9.21 -16.33 -11.16
C ASP A 312 -9.79 -15.67 -9.91
N GLU A 313 -11.11 -15.45 -9.89
CA GLU A 313 -11.82 -14.87 -8.74
C GLU A 313 -11.55 -15.64 -7.44
N CYS A 314 -11.67 -16.97 -7.44
CA CYS A 314 -11.36 -17.76 -6.23
C CYS A 314 -9.91 -17.58 -5.75
N ALA A 315 -8.96 -17.42 -6.68
CA ALA A 315 -7.56 -17.22 -6.33
C ALA A 315 -7.36 -15.83 -5.74
N LEU A 316 -8.07 -14.82 -6.25
CA LEU A 316 -8.12 -13.48 -5.69
C LEU A 316 -8.70 -13.49 -4.26
N ASP A 317 -9.82 -14.18 -4.05
CA ASP A 317 -10.49 -14.28 -2.74
C ASP A 317 -9.62 -15.00 -1.70
N ILE A 318 -9.01 -16.12 -2.09
CA ILE A 318 -8.21 -16.95 -1.18
C ILE A 318 -6.87 -16.28 -0.86
N ILE A 319 -6.22 -15.67 -1.86
CA ILE A 319 -4.85 -15.18 -1.73
C ILE A 319 -4.79 -13.71 -1.32
N PHE A 320 -5.74 -12.89 -1.80
CA PHE A 320 -5.80 -11.45 -1.55
C PHE A 320 -7.19 -11.02 -1.06
N PRO A 321 -7.69 -11.58 0.06
CA PRO A 321 -9.07 -11.35 0.51
C PRO A 321 -9.40 -9.86 0.72
N ALA A 322 -8.46 -9.08 1.26
CA ALA A 322 -8.65 -7.64 1.45
C ALA A 322 -8.83 -6.90 0.12
N TYR A 323 -8.02 -7.21 -0.90
CA TYR A 323 -8.17 -6.58 -2.21
C TYR A 323 -9.42 -7.08 -2.95
N SER A 324 -9.79 -8.35 -2.77
CA SER A 324 -11.01 -8.89 -3.38
C SER A 324 -12.29 -8.24 -2.85
N ALA A 325 -12.33 -7.92 -1.55
CA ALA A 325 -13.41 -7.15 -0.94
C ALA A 325 -13.59 -5.79 -1.64
N GLU A 326 -12.50 -5.03 -1.79
CA GLU A 326 -12.51 -3.72 -2.47
C GLU A 326 -12.98 -3.79 -3.93
N VAL A 327 -12.63 -4.87 -4.64
CA VAL A 327 -13.06 -5.10 -6.03
C VAL A 327 -14.56 -5.40 -6.08
N SER A 328 -15.05 -6.23 -5.16
CA SER A 328 -16.46 -6.64 -5.07
C SER A 328 -17.38 -5.45 -4.75
N ASP A 329 -16.99 -4.62 -3.79
CA ASP A 329 -17.78 -3.45 -3.38
C ASP A 329 -17.93 -2.44 -4.52
N ARG A 330 -16.87 -2.25 -5.33
CA ARG A 330 -16.92 -1.38 -6.51
C ARG A 330 -17.79 -1.93 -7.63
N ASN A 331 -17.72 -3.23 -7.89
CA ASN A 331 -18.55 -3.87 -8.91
C ASN A 331 -20.04 -3.85 -8.52
N SER A 332 -20.35 -4.06 -7.23
CA SER A 332 -21.72 -3.97 -6.72
C SER A 332 -22.25 -2.53 -6.81
N SER A 333 -21.43 -1.53 -6.44
CA SER A 333 -21.77 -0.11 -6.51
C SER A 333 -21.98 0.39 -7.94
N GLY A 334 -21.20 -0.11 -8.91
CA GLY A 334 -21.41 0.15 -10.34
C GLY A 334 -22.73 -0.43 -10.87
N LEU A 335 -23.13 -1.60 -10.38
CA LEU A 335 -24.40 -2.24 -10.73
C LEU A 335 -25.61 -1.43 -10.23
N TRP A 336 -25.56 -0.87 -9.01
CA TRP A 336 -26.61 0.00 -8.49
C TRP A 336 -26.74 1.33 -9.24
N ILE A 337 -25.64 1.89 -9.73
CA ILE A 337 -25.64 3.09 -10.58
C ILE A 337 -26.28 2.77 -11.95
N CYS A 338 -25.98 1.61 -12.54
CA CYS A 338 -26.60 1.17 -13.78
C CYS A 338 -28.11 0.86 -13.62
N ILE A 339 -28.52 0.23 -12.52
CA ILE A 339 -29.93 -0.06 -12.21
C ILE A 339 -30.70 1.23 -11.89
N GLY A 340 -30.09 2.16 -11.15
CA GLY A 340 -30.67 3.47 -10.84
C GLY A 340 -30.91 4.32 -12.10
N MET A 341 -29.96 4.33 -13.05
CA MET A 341 -30.14 5.00 -14.34
C MET A 341 -31.17 4.30 -15.25
N ALA A 342 -31.23 2.97 -15.23
CA ALA A 342 -32.23 2.22 -15.99
C ALA A 342 -33.66 2.44 -15.46
N LEU A 343 -33.85 2.56 -14.14
CA LEU A 343 -35.14 2.87 -13.53
C LEU A 343 -35.55 4.33 -13.76
N TYR A 344 -34.61 5.28 -13.76
CA TYR A 344 -34.90 6.68 -14.08
C TYR A 344 -35.26 6.87 -15.57
N GLY A 345 -34.63 6.11 -16.47
CA GLY A 345 -34.94 6.10 -17.90
C GLY A 345 -36.26 5.40 -18.26
N ALA A 346 -36.81 4.57 -17.37
CA ALA A 346 -38.11 3.91 -17.55
C ALA A 346 -39.29 4.69 -16.94
N LEU A 347 -39.01 5.79 -16.23
CA LEU A 347 -40.00 6.66 -15.58
C LEU A 347 -40.18 8.03 -16.29
N ILE A 348 -39.60 8.20 -17.48
CA ILE A 348 -39.76 9.36 -18.38
C ILE A 348 -40.42 8.87 -19.67
#